data_AF-A0A8C9Q0L9-F1
#
_entry.id   AF-A0A8C9Q0L9-F1
#
_cell.length_a   1.000
_cell.length_b   1.000
_cell.length_c   1.000
_cell.angle_alpha   90.00
_cell.angle_beta   90.00
_cell.angle_gamma   90.00
#
_symmetry.space_group_name_H-M   'P 1'
#
loop_
_entity.id
_entity.type
_entity.pdbx_description
1 polymer ?
#
loop_
_entity_poly.entity_id
_entity_poly.type
_entity_poly.pdbx_seq_one_letter_code
_entity_poly.pdbx_strand_id
1 'polypeptide(L)'
;SAAEPYKVLSRTVQRLPGNDVCCDCGSSEPTWLSTNLGILTCIECSGIHREMGVHISRIQSLELDKLGTSELLLAKNVGNNMNSNFYLLFLGIHYNRVRLVYYTYIAYNFFYVEFFWSCIHM
;
A
#
# COMPACT_ATOMS: atom_id res chain seq x y z
N SER A 1 17.94 -26.37 -4.74
CA SER A 1 16.81 -25.47 -5.06
C SER A 1 16.93 -24.21 -4.20
N ALA A 2 17.62 -23.19 -4.72
CA ALA A 2 17.76 -21.92 -3.99
C ALA A 2 16.43 -21.17 -4.02
N ALA A 3 15.98 -20.63 -2.89
CA ALA A 3 14.81 -19.75 -2.87
C ALA A 3 15.15 -18.47 -3.63
N GLU A 4 14.35 -18.12 -4.62
CA GLU A 4 14.50 -16.87 -5.37
C GLU A 4 14.51 -15.66 -4.40
N PRO A 5 15.46 -14.71 -4.52
CA PRO A 5 15.66 -13.65 -3.55
C PRO A 5 14.41 -12.77 -3.32
N TYR A 6 13.60 -12.54 -4.35
CA TYR A 6 12.35 -11.77 -4.22
C TYR A 6 11.29 -12.48 -3.36
N LYS A 7 11.27 -13.82 -3.33
CA LYS A 7 10.36 -14.61 -2.49
C LYS A 7 10.73 -14.55 -1.02
N VAL A 8 12.02 -14.38 -0.71
CA VAL A 8 12.47 -14.17 0.66
C VAL A 8 12.02 -12.78 1.12
N LEU A 9 12.24 -11.76 0.29
CA LEU A 9 11.87 -10.39 0.63
C LEU A 9 10.35 -10.19 0.75
N SER A 10 9.55 -10.81 -0.12
CA SER A 10 8.08 -10.77 -0.04
C SER A 10 7.56 -11.35 1.28
N ARG A 11 8.13 -12.49 1.72
CA ARG A 11 7.79 -13.09 3.03
C ARG A 11 8.23 -12.21 4.20
N THR A 12 9.36 -11.51 4.08
CA THR A 12 9.79 -10.53 5.07
C THR A 12 8.79 -9.39 5.19
N VAL A 13 8.28 -8.87 4.06
CA VAL A 13 7.25 -7.82 4.04
C VAL A 13 5.97 -8.29 4.75
N GLN A 14 5.47 -9.49 4.45
CA GLN A 14 4.25 -10.02 5.11
C GLN A 14 4.37 -10.15 6.63
N ARG A 15 5.59 -10.36 7.14
CA ARG A 15 5.85 -10.54 8.58
C ARG A 15 6.06 -9.24 9.34
N LEU A 16 6.00 -8.09 8.66
CA LEU A 16 6.10 -6.80 9.34
C LEU A 16 4.85 -6.56 10.20
N PRO A 17 4.98 -5.88 11.35
CA PRO A 17 3.83 -5.54 12.17
C PRO A 17 2.75 -4.81 11.36
N GLY A 18 1.48 -5.16 11.55
CA GLY A 18 0.33 -4.58 10.84
C GLY A 18 0.07 -5.14 9.44
N ASN A 19 1.04 -5.83 8.83
CA ASN A 19 0.87 -6.48 7.52
C ASN A 19 0.12 -7.81 7.60
N ASP A 20 -0.27 -8.23 8.80
CA ASP A 20 -1.16 -9.36 9.08
C ASP A 20 -2.63 -9.06 8.77
N VAL A 21 -2.98 -7.79 8.57
CA VAL A 21 -4.32 -7.33 8.19
C VAL A 21 -4.28 -6.42 6.98
N CYS A 22 -5.29 -6.53 6.11
CA CYS A 22 -5.51 -5.67 4.97
C CYS A 22 -5.61 -4.23 5.43
N CYS A 23 -4.88 -3.34 4.76
CA CYS A 23 -4.91 -1.90 5.02
C CYS A 23 -6.37 -1.41 5.01
N ASP A 24 -7.10 -1.64 3.92
CA ASP A 24 -8.40 -1.02 3.68
C ASP A 24 -9.59 -1.58 4.49
N CYS A 25 -9.64 -2.90 4.71
CA CYS A 25 -10.81 -3.56 5.27
C CYS A 25 -10.55 -4.35 6.55
N GLY A 26 -9.28 -4.53 6.94
CA GLY A 26 -8.89 -5.31 8.11
C GLY A 26 -8.97 -6.84 7.95
N SER A 27 -9.29 -7.35 6.75
CA SER A 27 -9.25 -8.80 6.47
C SER A 27 -7.86 -9.37 6.74
N SER A 28 -7.77 -10.56 7.31
CA SER A 28 -6.49 -11.20 7.62
C SER A 28 -5.67 -11.56 6.38
N GLU A 29 -4.36 -11.68 6.58
CA GLU A 29 -3.39 -12.25 5.64
C GLU A 29 -3.45 -11.64 4.22
N PRO A 30 -3.30 -10.32 4.08
CA PRO A 30 -3.30 -9.68 2.76
C PRO A 30 -2.10 -10.13 1.91
N THR A 31 -2.37 -10.58 0.68
CA THR A 31 -1.35 -11.09 -0.26
C THR A 31 -1.13 -10.20 -1.48
N TRP A 32 -1.80 -9.04 -1.54
CA TRP A 32 -1.70 -8.10 -2.66
C TRP A 32 -1.04 -6.79 -2.22
N LEU A 33 -0.03 -6.36 -2.95
CA LEU A 33 0.76 -5.17 -2.68
C LEU A 33 0.38 -4.04 -3.65
N SER A 34 0.10 -2.86 -3.12
CA SER A 34 0.15 -1.63 -3.92
C SER A 34 1.58 -1.12 -3.99
N THR A 35 2.31 -1.39 -5.07
CA THR A 35 3.76 -1.18 -5.16
C THR A 35 4.18 0.29 -5.16
N ASN A 36 3.31 1.21 -5.56
CA ASN A 36 3.56 2.64 -5.47
C ASN A 36 3.26 3.24 -4.08
N LEU A 37 2.59 2.50 -3.21
CA LEU A 37 2.14 2.99 -1.89
C LEU A 37 2.72 2.20 -0.72
N GLY A 38 3.25 1.00 -0.98
CA GLY A 38 3.87 0.17 0.04
C GLY A 38 2.89 -0.45 1.04
N ILE A 39 1.62 -0.61 0.67
CA ILE A 39 0.57 -1.20 1.53
C ILE A 39 0.12 -2.56 1.04
N LEU A 40 -0.26 -3.45 1.97
CA LEU A 40 -0.85 -4.75 1.69
C LEU A 40 -2.37 -4.72 1.80
N THR A 41 -3.02 -5.38 0.86
CA THR A 41 -4.47 -5.44 0.66
C THR A 41 -4.93 -6.88 0.46
N CYS A 42 -6.18 -7.18 0.81
CA CYS A 42 -6.81 -8.46 0.47
C CYS A 42 -7.17 -8.50 -1.02
N ILE A 43 -7.56 -9.67 -1.52
CA ILE A 43 -7.90 -9.86 -2.93
C ILE A 43 -9.07 -8.98 -3.38
N GLU A 44 -10.09 -8.80 -2.52
CA GLU A 44 -11.26 -7.99 -2.81
C GLU A 44 -10.89 -6.51 -2.94
N CYS A 45 -10.16 -5.96 -1.97
CA CYS A 45 -9.68 -4.58 -2.02
C CYS A 45 -8.76 -4.36 -3.23
N SER A 46 -7.88 -5.33 -3.53
CA SER A 46 -7.00 -5.29 -4.71
C SER A 46 -7.79 -5.09 -6.02
N GLY A 47 -9.00 -5.66 -6.13
CA GLY A 47 -9.89 -5.45 -7.26
C GLY A 47 -10.34 -3.98 -7.38
N ILE A 48 -10.72 -3.37 -6.27
CA ILE A 48 -11.13 -1.96 -6.22
C ILE A 48 -9.95 -1.04 -6.62
N HIS A 49 -8.74 -1.33 -6.15
CA HIS A 49 -7.55 -0.58 -6.56
C HIS A 49 -7.24 -0.69 -8.05
N ARG A 50 -7.53 -1.84 -8.68
CA ARG A 50 -7.38 -1.99 -10.13
C ARG A 50 -8.35 -1.11 -10.90
N GLU A 51 -9.59 -0.96 -10.42
CA GLU A 51 -10.59 -0.08 -11.02
C GLU A 51 -10.21 1.40 -10.95
N MET A 52 -9.44 1.82 -9.93
CA MET A 52 -8.92 3.19 -9.83
C MET A 52 -7.87 3.52 -10.90
N GLY A 53 -7.19 2.51 -11.43
CA GLY A 53 -6.17 2.66 -12.46
C GLY A 53 -4.74 2.87 -11.93
N VAL A 54 -3.77 2.53 -12.77
CA VAL A 54 -2.33 2.41 -12.43
C VAL A 54 -1.63 3.72 -12.05
N HIS A 55 -2.24 4.86 -12.37
CA HIS A 55 -1.76 6.18 -11.97
C HIS A 55 -2.10 6.49 -10.51
N ILE A 56 -3.08 5.78 -9.93
CA ILE A 56 -3.51 5.90 -8.53
C ILE A 56 -2.92 4.77 -7.70
N SER A 57 -3.14 3.50 -8.10
CA SER A 57 -2.70 2.32 -7.35
C SER A 57 -2.15 1.26 -8.30
N ARG A 58 -0.94 0.77 -8.02
CA ARG A 58 -0.29 -0.29 -8.81
C ARG A 58 -0.32 -1.60 -8.04
N ILE A 59 -1.24 -2.50 -8.39
CA ILE A 59 -1.48 -3.74 -7.65
C ILE A 59 -0.73 -4.92 -8.26
N GLN A 60 0.05 -5.61 -7.43
CA GLN A 60 0.73 -6.87 -7.73
C GLN A 60 0.59 -7.86 -6.58
N SER A 61 0.46 -9.15 -6.89
CA SER A 61 0.40 -10.24 -5.93
C SER A 61 1.80 -10.58 -5.41
N LEU A 62 1.94 -10.72 -4.09
CA LEU A 62 3.18 -11.23 -3.47
C LEU A 62 3.48 -12.70 -3.83
N GLU A 63 2.47 -13.45 -4.26
CA GLU A 63 2.56 -14.89 -4.54
C GLU A 63 2.65 -15.18 -6.04
N LEU A 64 1.87 -14.45 -6.84
CA LEU A 64 1.70 -14.71 -8.26
C LEU A 64 2.63 -13.87 -9.14
N ASP A 65 3.01 -12.66 -8.69
CA ASP A 65 3.80 -11.73 -9.50
C ASP A 65 5.29 -11.74 -9.11
N LYS A 66 6.14 -11.44 -10.10
CA LYS A 66 7.57 -11.21 -9.86
C LYS A 66 7.79 -9.74 -9.50
N LEU A 67 7.94 -9.50 -8.21
CA LEU A 67 8.19 -8.16 -7.66
C LEU A 67 9.67 -7.79 -7.72
N GLY A 68 9.94 -6.54 -8.08
CA GLY A 68 11.27 -5.95 -8.02
C GLY A 68 11.69 -5.64 -6.58
N THR A 69 13.00 -5.61 -6.33
CA THR A 69 13.54 -5.27 -5.02
C THR A 69 13.11 -3.88 -4.55
N SER A 70 13.05 -2.89 -5.45
CA SER A 70 12.63 -1.52 -5.12
C SER A 70 11.18 -1.45 -4.60
N GLU A 71 10.27 -2.18 -5.23
CA GLU A 71 8.85 -2.24 -4.85
C GLU A 71 8.67 -2.83 -3.45
N LEU A 72 9.39 -3.92 -3.18
CA LEU A 72 9.37 -4.60 -1.88
C LEU A 72 10.06 -3.78 -0.78
N LEU A 73 11.10 -3.01 -1.11
CA LEU A 73 11.76 -2.11 -0.16
C LEU A 73 10.83 -0.97 0.27
N LEU A 74 10.00 -0.43 -0.64
CA LEU A 74 8.99 0.56 -0.26
C LEU A 74 7.98 -0.05 0.73
N ALA A 75 7.45 -1.24 0.43
CA ALA A 75 6.54 -1.97 1.31
C ALA A 75 7.16 -2.28 2.68
N LYS A 76 8.47 -2.51 2.72
CA LYS A 76 9.22 -2.74 3.96
C LYS A 76 9.30 -1.48 4.84
N ASN A 77 9.45 -0.30 4.23
CA ASN A 77 9.61 0.96 4.94
C ASN A 77 8.28 1.63 5.32
N VAL A 78 7.23 1.44 4.51
CA VAL A 78 5.89 1.98 4.77
C VAL A 78 5.09 1.00 5.62
N GLY A 79 4.73 -0.14 5.04
CA GLY A 79 3.88 -1.15 5.69
C GLY A 79 2.49 -0.62 6.09
N ASN A 80 1.67 -1.52 6.63
CA ASN A 80 0.31 -1.19 7.02
C ASN A 80 0.23 -0.50 8.38
N ASN A 81 1.22 -0.68 9.27
CA ASN A 81 1.23 -0.11 10.62
C ASN A 81 1.23 1.43 10.63
N MET A 82 1.87 2.07 9.65
CA MET A 82 1.83 3.54 9.50
C MET A 82 0.43 4.04 9.11
N ASN A 83 -0.35 3.21 8.41
CA ASN A 83 -1.67 3.61 7.91
C ASN A 83 -2.81 3.23 8.86
N SER A 84 -2.62 2.28 9.78
CA SER A 84 -3.63 1.87 10.77
C SER A 84 -4.23 3.03 11.57
N ASN A 85 -3.48 4.12 11.78
CA ASN A 85 -3.95 5.31 12.52
C ASN A 85 -4.75 6.31 11.67
N PHE A 86 -4.73 6.25 10.34
CA PHE A 86 -5.54 7.15 9.50
C PHE A 86 -7.02 6.70 9.43
N TYR A 87 -7.29 5.43 9.75
CA TYR A 87 -8.61 4.79 9.68
C TYR A 87 -9.64 5.28 10.70
N LEU A 88 -9.19 5.90 11.80
CA LEU A 88 -10.08 6.23 12.92
C LEU A 88 -10.77 7.60 12.81
N LEU A 89 -10.43 8.44 11.83
CA LEU A 89 -11.03 9.79 11.72
C LEU A 89 -12.30 9.88 10.85
N PHE A 90 -12.69 8.83 10.11
CA PHE A 90 -13.84 8.89 9.19
C PHE A 90 -14.75 7.65 9.30
N LEU A 91 -15.19 7.33 10.52
CA LEU A 91 -16.29 6.40 10.74
C LEU A 91 -17.58 6.95 10.09
N GLY A 92 -18.02 6.40 8.95
CA GLY A 92 -19.38 6.70 8.49
C GLY A 92 -19.82 6.42 7.05
N ILE A 93 -19.10 5.68 6.19
CA ILE A 93 -19.65 5.36 4.85
C ILE A 93 -19.42 3.90 4.46
N HIS A 94 -20.49 3.11 4.60
CA HIS A 94 -20.67 1.85 3.86
C HIS A 94 -20.79 2.17 2.36
N TYR A 95 -20.01 1.46 1.53
CA TYR A 95 -20.06 1.48 0.06
C TYR A 95 -19.40 2.67 -0.69
N ASN A 96 -18.14 3.05 -0.37
CA ASN A 96 -17.14 3.60 -1.33
C ASN A 96 -15.76 3.81 -0.68
N ARG A 97 -15.23 2.81 0.03
CA ARG A 97 -14.18 2.98 1.06
C ARG A 97 -12.77 3.22 0.52
N VAL A 98 -12.46 2.84 -0.72
CA VAL A 98 -11.08 2.88 -1.27
C VAL A 98 -10.77 4.21 -1.95
N ARG A 99 -11.76 4.83 -2.60
CA ARG A 99 -11.55 6.03 -3.45
C ARG A 99 -11.21 7.29 -2.65
N LEU A 100 -11.74 7.44 -1.44
CA LEU A 100 -11.54 8.61 -0.57
C LEU A 100 -10.20 8.59 0.18
N VAL A 101 -9.76 7.39 0.59
CA VAL A 101 -8.48 7.16 1.28
C VAL A 101 -7.31 7.54 0.36
N TYR A 102 -7.43 7.22 -0.92
CA TYR A 102 -6.39 7.50 -1.90
C TYR A 102 -6.32 8.97 -2.31
N TYR A 103 -7.47 9.64 -2.47
CA TYR A 103 -7.48 11.07 -2.80
C TYR A 103 -6.86 11.92 -1.69
N THR A 104 -7.07 11.55 -0.42
CA THR A 104 -6.47 12.23 0.74
C THR A 104 -5.00 11.87 0.92
N TYR A 105 -4.59 10.60 0.74
CA TYR A 105 -3.18 10.21 0.78
C TYR A 105 -2.37 10.87 -0.36
N ILE A 106 -2.89 10.89 -1.58
CA ILE A 106 -2.27 11.60 -2.72
C ILE A 106 -2.27 13.10 -2.45
N ALA A 107 -3.34 13.70 -1.92
CA ALA A 107 -3.35 15.13 -1.58
C ALA A 107 -2.32 15.48 -0.49
N TYR A 108 -2.14 14.64 0.53
CA TYR A 108 -1.10 14.83 1.55
C TYR A 108 0.31 14.67 0.97
N ASN A 109 0.56 13.66 0.14
CA ASN A 109 1.87 13.48 -0.50
C ASN A 109 2.14 14.59 -1.54
N PHE A 110 1.13 15.03 -2.30
CA PHE A 110 1.23 16.16 -3.24
C PHE A 110 1.51 17.47 -2.51
N PHE A 111 0.83 17.73 -1.38
CA PHE A 111 1.11 18.89 -0.54
C PHE A 111 2.52 18.84 0.05
N TYR A 112 3.01 17.65 0.44
CA TYR A 112 4.37 17.47 0.93
C TYR A 112 5.43 17.68 -0.16
N VAL A 113 5.19 17.20 -1.38
CA VAL A 113 6.13 17.34 -2.51
C VAL A 113 6.19 18.79 -3.02
N GLU A 114 5.07 19.51 -3.13
CA GLU A 114 5.04 20.94 -3.52
C GLU A 114 5.66 21.85 -2.43
N PHE A 115 5.42 21.54 -1.15
CA PHE A 115 6.00 22.31 -0.03
C PHE A 115 7.52 22.07 0.11
N PHE A 116 8.00 20.84 -0.14
CA PHE A 116 9.45 20.56 -0.14
C PHE A 116 10.16 21.12 -1.37
N TRP A 117 9.52 21.15 -2.55
CA TRP A 117 10.07 21.82 -3.74
C TRP A 117 10.24 23.33 -3.51
N SER A 118 9.29 23.95 -2.80
CA SER A 118 9.36 25.36 -2.43
C SER A 118 10.51 25.68 -1.44
N CYS A 119 10.93 24.72 -0.61
CA CYS A 119 12.04 24.91 0.34
C CYS A 119 13.44 24.61 -0.22
N ILE A 120 13.55 23.88 -1.34
CA ILE A 120 14.85 23.56 -1.98
C ILE A 120 15.25 24.64 -3.02
N HIS A 121 14.30 25.47 -3.44
CA HIS A 121 14.52 26.63 -4.32
C HIS A 121 14.34 27.97 -3.58
N MET A 122 14.96 28.11 -2.40
CA MET A 122 15.17 29.40 -1.73
C MET A 122 16.63 29.57 -1.32
#